data_AF-A0A8C7LT19-F1
#
_entry.id   AF-A0A8C7LT19-F1
#
_cell.length_a   1.000
_cell.length_b   1.000
_cell.length_c   1.000
_cell.angle_alpha   90.00
_cell.angle_beta   90.00
_cell.angle_gamma   90.00
#
_symmetry.space_group_name_H-M   'P 1'
#
loop_
_entity.id
_entity.type
_entity.pdbx_description
1 polymer ?
#
loop_
_entity_poly.entity_id
_entity_poly.type
_entity_poly.pdbx_seq_one_letter_code
_entity_poly.pdbx_strand_id
1 'polypeptide(L)'
;MGEQPIYSTRAHAFQIDPNTKKNWVPTSKHAVTVSYFYDSTRNVYRIISLDGTKAIINSTISPNMTFTKTSQKFGQWADSRANTVYGLGFSTEHHLTKFAEKFSEYKEAARQAKGKSQDGKMELATSPSQESPAGELSSPLTPVTPPAMDNINGTDDPCDITPDPRPEPSQNALAFTHSPSINKHWEAELSALKGNNAKLTATLLESTANVKQWKQQLAAYQEEAERLHKRVTELECQNSQTPVIKSQKTELNQTIEELESTLKDKEEEMERLKEEVENANELLEQRHSLTQKLQETELHGRVLEEQLLGAEQRLEESQEEQENFRKSLRTLLEMLDGKIFELTELRDSLAKLIEGS
;
A
#
# COMPACT_ATOMS: atom_id res chain seq x y z
N MET A 1 -20.84 27.14 -5.60
CA MET A 1 -21.13 25.76 -5.16
C MET A 1 -19.83 25.21 -4.58
N GLY A 2 -19.76 24.98 -3.27
CA GLY A 2 -18.53 24.49 -2.63
C GLY A 2 -18.24 23.03 -3.01
N GLU A 3 -16.96 22.63 -2.94
CA GLU A 3 -16.55 21.22 -3.09
C GLU A 3 -17.32 20.37 -2.08
N GLN A 4 -17.99 19.31 -2.55
CA GLN A 4 -18.68 18.37 -1.66
C GLN A 4 -17.70 17.29 -1.17
N PRO A 5 -17.81 16.85 0.10
CA PRO A 5 -16.98 15.79 0.61
C PRO A 5 -17.35 14.44 -0.02
N ILE A 6 -16.35 13.63 -0.39
CA ILE A 6 -16.54 12.29 -0.93
C ILE A 6 -16.81 11.27 0.19
N TYR A 7 -16.19 11.49 1.34
CA TYR A 7 -16.41 10.69 2.55
C TYR A 7 -16.27 11.59 3.77
N SER A 8 -17.09 11.36 4.79
CA SER A 8 -17.05 12.09 6.05
C SER A 8 -17.19 11.13 7.24
N THR A 9 -16.46 11.41 8.31
CA THR A 9 -16.55 10.67 9.58
C THR A 9 -16.34 11.63 10.76
N ARG A 10 -16.55 11.15 12.00
CA ARG A 10 -16.39 11.93 13.23
C ARG A 10 -15.22 11.39 14.05
N ALA A 11 -14.31 12.27 14.46
CA ALA A 11 -13.15 11.90 15.27
C ALA A 11 -12.65 13.09 16.11
N HIS A 12 -11.95 12.80 17.21
CA HIS A 12 -11.15 13.80 17.92
C HIS A 12 -9.82 13.99 17.19
N ALA A 13 -9.47 15.24 16.90
CA ALA A 13 -8.26 15.57 16.15
C ALA A 13 -7.10 15.91 17.10
N PHE A 14 -5.93 15.38 16.78
CA PHE A 14 -4.67 15.61 17.49
C PHE A 14 -3.56 15.93 16.49
N GLN A 15 -2.54 16.62 16.97
CA GLN A 15 -1.29 16.81 16.22
C GLN A 15 -0.09 16.62 17.14
N ILE A 16 1.05 16.23 16.59
CA ILE A 16 2.30 16.25 17.35
C ILE A 16 2.71 17.71 17.59
N ASP A 17 3.10 18.01 18.83
CA ASP A 17 3.65 19.32 19.19
C ASP A 17 4.88 19.64 18.31
N PRO A 18 4.86 20.75 17.55
CA PRO A 18 5.97 21.11 16.68
C PRO A 18 7.27 21.39 17.45
N ASN A 19 7.19 21.76 18.74
CA ASN A 19 8.37 22.06 19.55
C ASN A 19 9.03 20.78 20.07
N THR A 20 8.25 19.86 20.64
CA THR A 20 8.79 18.66 21.29
C THR A 20 8.89 17.45 20.36
N LYS A 21 8.15 17.43 19.24
CA LYS A 21 8.05 16.32 18.27
C LYS A 21 7.73 14.95 18.86
N LYS A 22 7.26 14.89 20.12
CA LYS A 22 7.02 13.65 20.86
C LYS A 22 5.63 13.58 21.48
N ASN A 23 5.06 14.72 21.87
CA ASN A 23 3.80 14.77 22.59
C ASN A 23 2.63 15.03 21.64
N TRP A 24 1.52 14.33 21.87
CA TRP A 24 0.24 14.60 21.22
C TRP A 24 -0.45 15.78 21.88
N VAL A 25 -0.88 16.74 21.08
CA VAL A 25 -1.66 17.90 21.52
C VAL A 25 -3.04 17.84 20.87
N PRO A 26 -4.14 17.97 21.63
CA PRO A 26 -5.47 17.99 21.06
C PRO A 26 -5.68 19.25 20.21
N THR A 27 -6.08 19.06 18.96
CA THR A 27 -6.41 20.14 18.02
C THR A 27 -7.90 20.48 18.05
N SER A 28 -8.75 19.56 18.52
CA SER A 28 -10.18 19.79 18.77
C SER A 28 -10.58 19.40 20.20
N LYS A 29 -11.47 20.18 20.82
CA LYS A 29 -12.01 19.85 22.17
C LYS A 29 -13.07 18.75 22.15
N HIS A 30 -13.79 18.64 21.04
CA HIS A 30 -14.82 17.63 20.82
C HIS A 30 -14.53 16.87 19.53
N ALA A 31 -15.28 15.79 19.29
CA ALA A 31 -15.27 15.15 17.99
C ALA A 31 -15.69 16.16 16.92
N VAL A 32 -14.91 16.23 15.85
CA VAL A 32 -15.11 17.09 14.68
C VAL A 32 -15.37 16.23 13.46
N THR A 33 -15.98 16.81 12.43
CA THR A 33 -16.17 16.14 11.15
C THR A 33 -14.87 16.19 10.36
N VAL A 34 -14.35 15.01 10.01
CA VAL A 34 -13.15 14.84 9.18
C VAL A 34 -13.59 14.24 7.86
N SER A 35 -13.25 14.91 6.76
CA SER A 35 -13.77 14.57 5.44
C SER A 35 -12.66 14.52 4.39
N TYR A 36 -12.83 13.60 3.43
CA TYR A 36 -12.05 13.56 2.20
C TYR A 36 -12.74 14.40 1.13
N PHE A 37 -11.97 15.24 0.47
CA PHE A 37 -12.39 16.06 -0.67
C PHE A 37 -11.51 15.76 -1.87
N TYR A 38 -12.09 15.89 -3.06
CA TYR A 38 -11.35 15.90 -4.31
C TYR A 38 -11.43 17.31 -4.90
N ASP A 39 -10.27 17.95 -5.00
CA ASP A 39 -10.11 19.25 -5.61
C ASP A 39 -9.83 19.04 -7.09
N SER A 40 -10.85 19.26 -7.92
CA SER A 40 -10.76 19.06 -9.38
C SER A 40 -9.86 20.08 -10.06
N THR A 41 -9.67 21.27 -9.47
CA THR A 41 -8.82 22.33 -10.04
C THR A 41 -7.34 21.98 -9.92
N ARG A 42 -6.97 21.34 -8.82
CA ARG A 42 -5.58 20.90 -8.57
C ARG A 42 -5.37 19.42 -8.83
N ASN A 43 -6.43 18.68 -9.15
CA ASN A 43 -6.42 17.23 -9.37
C ASN A 43 -5.77 16.48 -8.18
N VAL A 44 -6.19 16.82 -6.96
CA VAL A 44 -5.65 16.26 -5.71
C VAL A 44 -6.74 15.87 -4.73
N TYR A 45 -6.47 14.85 -3.93
CA TYR A 45 -7.30 14.46 -2.79
C TYR A 45 -6.78 15.13 -1.52
N ARG A 46 -7.70 15.60 -0.67
CA ARG A 46 -7.40 16.33 0.56
C ARG A 46 -8.23 15.81 1.73
N ILE A 47 -7.62 15.78 2.91
CA ILE A 47 -8.30 15.55 4.19
C ILE A 47 -8.51 16.92 4.83
N ILE A 48 -9.75 17.27 5.09
CA ILE A 48 -10.14 18.55 5.67
C ILE A 48 -10.99 18.32 6.91
N SER A 49 -10.67 19.04 7.97
CA SER A 49 -11.48 19.13 9.19
C SER A 49 -11.51 20.57 9.68
N LEU A 50 -12.71 21.00 10.08
CA LEU A 50 -13.00 22.34 10.59
C LEU A 50 -13.41 22.24 12.06
N ASP A 51 -12.85 23.12 12.89
CA ASP A 51 -13.35 23.39 14.24
C ASP A 51 -13.92 24.82 14.25
N GLY A 52 -15.24 24.93 14.23
CA GLY A 52 -15.94 26.18 13.92
C GLY A 52 -15.60 26.67 12.51
N THR A 53 -15.02 27.87 12.39
CA THR A 53 -14.59 28.47 11.12
C THR A 53 -13.11 28.20 10.79
N LYS A 54 -12.37 27.55 11.70
CA LYS A 54 -10.92 27.34 11.55
C LYS A 54 -10.65 25.96 10.98
N ALA A 55 -9.85 25.90 9.91
CA ALA A 55 -9.28 24.65 9.44
C ALA A 55 -8.21 24.15 10.41
N ILE A 56 -8.48 22.99 11.01
CA ILE A 56 -7.58 22.30 11.94
C ILE A 56 -6.85 21.14 11.28
N ILE A 57 -7.40 20.60 10.18
CA ILE A 57 -6.73 19.66 9.30
C ILE A 57 -6.93 20.16 7.88
N ASN A 58 -5.84 20.26 7.13
CA ASN A 58 -5.85 20.54 5.71
C ASN A 58 -4.65 19.84 5.08
N SER A 59 -4.79 18.54 4.88
CA SER A 59 -3.70 17.66 4.44
C SER A 59 -3.95 17.21 3.01
N THR A 60 -2.95 17.34 2.14
CA THR A 60 -3.05 16.87 0.75
C THR A 60 -2.45 15.48 0.64
N ILE A 61 -3.22 14.50 0.18
CA ILE A 61 -2.81 13.10 0.12
C ILE A 61 -1.75 12.93 -0.98
N SER A 62 -0.56 12.48 -0.59
CA SER A 62 0.51 12.14 -1.52
C SER A 62 0.68 10.62 -1.66
N PRO A 63 1.21 10.11 -2.79
CA PRO A 63 1.36 8.67 -3.01
C PRO A 63 2.26 7.96 -1.98
N ASN A 64 3.16 8.71 -1.34
CA ASN A 64 4.10 8.22 -0.32
C ASN A 64 3.59 8.43 1.13
N MET A 65 2.39 8.98 1.32
CA MET A 65 1.79 9.07 2.65
C MET A 65 1.30 7.69 3.11
N THR A 66 1.40 7.47 4.42
CA THR A 66 0.91 6.25 5.08
C THR A 66 0.08 6.63 6.30
N PHE A 67 -1.09 6.02 6.40
CA PHE A 67 -1.91 6.04 7.61
C PHE A 67 -1.61 4.81 8.45
N THR A 68 -1.15 5.01 9.67
CA THR A 68 -0.74 3.93 10.59
C THR A 68 -1.73 3.88 11.76
N LYS A 69 -2.33 2.71 11.99
CA LYS A 69 -3.15 2.43 13.18
C LYS A 69 -2.19 2.18 14.35
N THR A 70 -2.27 2.97 15.41
CA THR A 70 -1.39 2.84 16.60
C THR A 70 -2.13 2.39 17.85
N SER A 71 -3.46 2.29 17.80
CA SER A 71 -4.31 1.67 18.81
C SER A 71 -5.63 1.19 18.19
N GLN A 72 -6.50 0.54 18.96
CA GLN A 72 -7.80 0.03 18.51
C GLN A 72 -8.71 1.11 17.92
N LYS A 73 -8.60 2.35 18.39
CA LYS A 73 -9.45 3.47 17.96
C LYS A 73 -8.65 4.70 17.56
N PHE A 74 -7.34 4.58 17.37
CA PHE A 74 -6.47 5.70 17.06
C PHE A 74 -5.53 5.39 15.90
N GLY A 75 -5.40 6.34 14.98
CA GLY A 75 -4.46 6.26 13.87
C GLY A 75 -3.90 7.62 13.50
N GLN A 76 -2.80 7.61 12.76
CA GLN A 76 -2.00 8.80 12.47
C GLN A 76 -1.40 8.77 11.07
N TRP A 77 -1.08 9.94 10.53
CA TRP A 77 -0.26 10.08 9.32
C TRP A 77 0.64 11.31 9.41
N ALA A 78 1.81 11.22 8.78
CA ALA A 78 2.72 12.35 8.66
C ALA A 78 2.41 13.15 7.38
N ASP A 79 2.35 14.47 7.50
CA ASP A 79 2.22 15.40 6.38
C ASP A 79 3.49 16.25 6.27
N SER A 80 4.36 15.86 5.34
CA SER A 80 5.62 16.58 5.08
C SER A 80 5.39 18.00 4.55
N ARG A 81 4.28 18.27 3.85
CA ARG A 81 3.96 19.59 3.33
C ARG A 81 3.54 20.52 4.45
N ALA A 82 2.72 20.03 5.37
CA ALA A 82 2.31 20.78 6.56
C ALA A 82 3.35 20.71 7.71
N ASN A 83 4.43 19.94 7.53
CA ASN A 83 5.47 19.67 8.54
C ASN A 83 4.89 19.29 9.91
N THR A 84 3.89 18.41 9.91
CA THR A 84 3.18 17.98 11.12
C THR A 84 2.75 16.53 11.00
N VAL A 85 2.41 15.92 12.13
CA VAL A 85 1.82 14.57 12.17
C VAL A 85 0.43 14.72 12.76
N TYR A 86 -0.58 14.30 12.00
CA TYR A 86 -1.97 14.33 12.43
C TYR A 86 -2.36 12.98 13.04
N GLY A 87 -3.21 13.03 14.06
CA GLY A 87 -3.76 11.87 14.74
C GLY A 87 -5.27 12.01 14.88
N LEU A 88 -5.99 10.90 14.74
CA LEU A 88 -7.44 10.84 14.86
C LEU A 88 -7.85 9.74 15.83
N GLY A 89 -8.64 10.12 16.84
CA GLY A 89 -9.29 9.23 17.78
C GLY A 89 -10.76 9.03 17.43
N PHE A 90 -11.16 7.81 17.07
CA PHE A 90 -12.51 7.44 16.64
C PHE A 90 -13.35 6.89 17.80
N SER A 91 -14.68 6.91 17.64
CA SER A 91 -15.61 6.34 18.63
C SER A 91 -15.59 4.81 18.66
N THR A 92 -15.39 4.17 17.50
CA THR A 92 -15.37 2.71 17.33
C THR A 92 -14.19 2.28 16.44
N GLU A 93 -13.77 1.03 16.60
CA GLU A 93 -12.74 0.40 15.75
C GLU A 93 -13.16 0.35 14.27
N HIS A 94 -14.47 0.13 14.02
CA HIS A 94 -15.03 0.14 12.68
C HIS A 94 -14.77 1.46 11.94
N HIS A 95 -14.96 2.62 12.61
CA HIS A 95 -14.68 3.91 12.00
C HIS A 95 -13.20 4.13 11.70
N LEU A 96 -12.29 3.65 12.56
CA LEU A 96 -10.84 3.69 12.32
C LEU A 96 -10.48 2.85 11.08
N THR A 97 -10.99 1.62 11.01
CA THR A 97 -10.72 0.72 9.88
C THR A 97 -11.28 1.28 8.57
N LYS A 98 -12.51 1.78 8.57
CA LYS A 98 -13.11 2.42 7.40
C LYS A 98 -12.33 3.65 6.94
N PHE A 99 -11.86 4.48 7.88
CA PHE A 99 -11.04 5.65 7.54
C PHE A 99 -9.70 5.24 6.91
N ALA A 100 -9.06 4.18 7.42
CA ALA A 100 -7.81 3.64 6.88
C ALA A 100 -7.98 3.06 5.47
N GLU A 101 -9.07 2.33 5.21
CA GLU A 101 -9.43 1.86 3.86
C GLU A 101 -9.56 3.02 2.88
N LYS A 102 -10.33 4.05 3.26
CA LYS A 102 -10.49 5.26 2.44
C LYS A 102 -9.19 6.00 2.22
N PHE A 103 -8.30 6.03 3.22
CA PHE A 103 -6.97 6.61 3.06
C PHE A 103 -6.18 5.88 1.95
N SER A 104 -6.16 4.55 1.95
CA SER A 104 -5.49 3.75 0.93
C SER A 104 -6.12 3.92 -0.46
N GLU A 105 -7.45 3.92 -0.55
CA GLU A 105 -8.20 4.16 -1.80
C GLU A 105 -7.83 5.51 -2.42
N TYR A 106 -7.88 6.59 -1.64
CA TYR A 106 -7.57 7.94 -2.14
C TYR A 106 -6.08 8.18 -2.35
N LYS A 107 -5.20 7.43 -1.68
CA LYS A 107 -3.76 7.41 -1.98
C LYS A 107 -3.49 6.83 -3.36
N GLU A 108 -4.13 5.71 -3.71
CA GLU A 108 -4.02 5.11 -5.04
C GLU A 108 -4.65 6.00 -6.11
N ALA A 109 -5.79 6.62 -5.83
CA ALA A 109 -6.40 7.59 -6.74
C ALA A 109 -5.49 8.82 -6.95
N ALA A 110 -4.82 9.31 -5.90
CA ALA A 110 -3.84 10.39 -6.00
C ALA A 110 -2.61 10.01 -6.85
N ARG A 111 -2.17 8.74 -6.80
CA ARG A 111 -1.10 8.21 -7.68
C ARG A 111 -1.52 8.24 -9.15
N GLN A 112 -2.75 7.82 -9.45
CA GLN A 112 -3.30 7.83 -10.81
C GLN A 112 -3.52 9.26 -11.34
N ALA A 113 -4.02 10.17 -10.50
CA ALA A 113 -4.21 11.58 -10.84
C ALA A 113 -2.88 12.27 -11.23
N LYS A 114 -1.79 11.92 -10.55
CA LYS A 114 -0.44 12.41 -10.87
C LYS A 114 0.10 11.83 -12.17
N GLY A 115 -0.12 10.54 -12.43
CA GLY A 115 0.29 9.88 -13.68
C GLY A 115 -0.38 10.50 -14.91
N LYS A 116 -1.69 10.73 -14.85
CA LYS A 116 -2.45 11.41 -15.93
C LYS A 116 -1.99 12.84 -16.21
N SER A 117 -1.46 13.53 -15.20
CA SER A 117 -0.97 14.92 -15.34
C SER A 117 0.46 14.98 -15.91
N GLN A 118 1.20 13.85 -15.94
CA GLN A 118 2.57 13.76 -16.45
C GLN A 118 2.62 13.30 -17.92
N ASP A 119 1.67 12.48 -18.37
CA ASP A 119 1.57 12.05 -19.79
C ASP A 119 1.10 13.14 -20.75
N GLY A 120 0.60 14.28 -20.26
CA GLY A 120 0.21 15.42 -21.09
C GLY A 120 1.36 16.33 -21.55
N LYS A 121 2.62 15.99 -21.22
CA LYS A 121 3.81 16.80 -21.56
C LYS A 121 4.95 15.99 -22.19
N MET A 122 4.61 15.03 -23.04
CA MET A 122 5.54 14.50 -24.03
C MET A 122 4.88 14.58 -25.40
N GLU A 123 5.03 15.76 -26.02
CA GLU A 123 4.81 15.90 -27.45
C GLU A 123 5.84 15.05 -28.19
N LEU A 124 5.29 14.24 -29.10
CA LEU A 124 5.91 13.68 -30.29
C LEU A 124 7.14 14.47 -30.79
N ALA A 125 8.29 13.82 -30.75
CA ALA A 125 9.32 13.97 -31.75
C ALA A 125 9.84 12.59 -32.12
N THR A 126 9.08 11.91 -32.98
CA THR A 126 9.59 10.79 -33.78
C THR A 126 10.36 11.37 -34.95
N SER A 127 11.62 10.98 -35.12
CA SER A 127 12.31 11.05 -36.42
C SER A 127 13.36 9.95 -36.52
N PRO A 128 13.63 9.43 -37.73
CA PRO A 128 14.09 8.06 -37.94
C PRO A 128 15.57 7.95 -38.36
N SER A 129 16.13 6.77 -38.09
CA SER A 129 17.22 6.06 -38.79
C SER A 129 18.55 6.78 -39.10
N GLN A 130 19.67 6.20 -38.64
CA GLN A 130 20.76 5.78 -39.53
C GLN A 130 21.74 4.79 -38.85
N GLU A 131 22.05 3.71 -39.58
CA GLU A 131 23.02 2.66 -39.28
C GLU A 131 24.49 3.16 -39.36
N SER A 132 25.29 2.71 -38.37
CA SER A 132 26.70 2.20 -38.42
C SER A 132 27.83 3.07 -39.06
N PRO A 133 29.14 2.81 -38.81
CA PRO A 133 29.77 1.65 -38.17
C PRO A 133 30.85 1.96 -37.11
N ALA A 134 31.41 0.86 -36.59
CA ALA A 134 32.52 0.70 -35.65
C ALA A 134 33.70 1.68 -35.83
N GLY A 135 34.27 2.10 -34.69
CA GLY A 135 35.49 2.88 -34.60
C GLY A 135 35.97 2.94 -33.15
N GLU A 136 37.07 2.23 -32.91
CA GLU A 136 37.87 2.08 -31.69
C GLU A 136 38.23 3.39 -30.97
N LEU A 137 38.48 3.30 -29.66
CA LEU A 137 39.68 3.77 -28.91
C LEU A 137 39.29 3.97 -27.42
N SER A 138 39.52 2.98 -26.55
CA SER A 138 40.75 2.79 -25.74
C SER A 138 40.76 3.59 -24.42
N SER A 139 40.53 2.90 -23.30
CA SER A 139 41.38 3.02 -22.10
C SER A 139 41.22 1.81 -21.16
N PRO A 140 42.30 1.38 -20.47
CA PRO A 140 42.50 -0.03 -20.12
C PRO A 140 42.40 -0.29 -18.61
N LEU A 141 41.83 -1.44 -18.25
CA LEU A 141 42.18 -2.15 -17.02
C LEU A 141 42.74 -3.52 -17.39
N THR A 142 43.90 -3.81 -16.78
CA THR A 142 44.59 -5.10 -16.66
C THR A 142 43.64 -6.26 -16.32
N PRO A 143 43.92 -7.48 -16.81
CA PRO A 143 44.45 -8.48 -15.87
C PRO A 143 45.44 -9.53 -16.44
N VAL A 144 46.41 -9.91 -15.59
CA VAL A 144 46.82 -11.27 -15.18
C VAL A 144 47.30 -12.32 -16.22
N THR A 145 48.57 -12.70 -15.97
CA THR A 145 49.34 -13.96 -16.22
C THR A 145 49.97 -14.29 -17.58
N PRO A 146 51.17 -14.90 -17.55
CA PRO A 146 52.04 -15.11 -18.71
C PRO A 146 51.87 -16.50 -19.34
N PRO A 147 52.36 -16.68 -20.58
CA PRO A 147 53.06 -17.91 -20.89
C PRO A 147 54.40 -17.67 -21.60
N ALA A 148 55.31 -18.59 -21.30
CA ALA A 148 56.33 -19.20 -22.15
C ALA A 148 57.15 -18.30 -23.09
N MET A 149 58.45 -18.12 -22.85
CA MET A 149 59.58 -19.05 -23.03
C MET A 149 60.35 -18.68 -24.30
N ASP A 150 61.65 -18.91 -24.24
CA ASP A 150 62.66 -18.89 -25.30
C ASP A 150 63.27 -17.49 -25.62
N ASN A 151 64.58 -17.30 -25.61
CA ASN A 151 65.70 -18.18 -25.30
C ASN A 151 67.03 -17.38 -25.36
N ILE A 152 68.07 -17.94 -24.73
CA ILE A 152 69.51 -17.75 -25.01
C ILE A 152 70.17 -16.45 -24.47
N ASN A 153 70.99 -16.57 -23.42
CA ASN A 153 72.45 -16.71 -23.58
C ASN A 153 73.20 -16.72 -22.23
N GLY A 154 74.15 -17.64 -22.07
CA GLY A 154 75.25 -17.63 -21.08
C GLY A 154 74.93 -18.29 -19.74
N THR A 155 74.99 -19.62 -19.61
CA THR A 155 76.22 -20.40 -19.34
C THR A 155 76.80 -20.14 -17.96
N ASP A 156 76.42 -21.01 -17.03
CA ASP A 156 77.23 -21.43 -15.88
C ASP A 156 78.57 -22.00 -16.36
N ASP A 157 79.68 -21.52 -15.80
CA ASP A 157 80.72 -22.37 -15.17
C ASP A 157 81.76 -21.48 -14.44
N PRO A 158 82.66 -22.03 -13.60
CA PRO A 158 82.93 -21.52 -12.26
C PRO A 158 84.24 -20.73 -12.21
N CYS A 159 84.26 -19.59 -11.52
CA CYS A 159 85.51 -18.87 -11.28
C CYS A 159 86.24 -19.44 -10.06
N ASP A 160 86.98 -20.51 -10.37
CA ASP A 160 88.38 -20.78 -10.02
C ASP A 160 88.99 -19.91 -8.90
N ILE A 161 89.35 -20.63 -7.83
CA ILE A 161 90.18 -20.16 -6.73
C ILE A 161 91.63 -20.32 -7.17
N THR A 162 92.26 -19.24 -7.59
CA THR A 162 93.73 -19.14 -7.60
C THR A 162 94.16 -17.75 -7.11
N PRO A 163 94.70 -17.64 -5.88
CA PRO A 163 95.50 -16.50 -5.46
C PRO A 163 96.93 -16.64 -6.03
N ASP A 164 97.38 -15.59 -6.69
CA ASP A 164 98.74 -15.36 -7.21
C ASP A 164 99.83 -15.50 -6.11
N PRO A 165 101.10 -15.74 -6.48
CA PRO A 165 102.10 -16.35 -5.61
C PRO A 165 102.74 -15.38 -4.60
N ARG A 166 103.06 -15.97 -3.46
CA ARG A 166 103.99 -15.51 -2.42
C ARG A 166 105.35 -15.08 -3.01
N PRO A 167 105.92 -13.94 -2.58
CA PRO A 167 107.36 -13.74 -2.56
C PRO A 167 107.88 -13.79 -1.10
N GLU A 168 108.65 -14.83 -0.80
CA GLU A 168 109.57 -14.90 0.34
C GLU A 168 110.98 -14.43 -0.11
N PRO A 169 111.82 -13.96 0.81
CA PRO A 169 112.76 -12.88 0.58
C PRO A 169 114.14 -13.36 0.11
N SER A 170 114.72 -12.67 -0.87
CA SER A 170 116.14 -12.81 -1.23
C SER A 170 116.93 -11.70 -0.55
N GLN A 171 117.86 -12.12 0.31
CA GLN A 171 118.85 -11.25 0.93
C GLN A 171 119.90 -10.78 -0.10
N ASN A 172 120.30 -9.52 0.05
CA ASN A 172 121.61 -8.94 -0.23
C ASN A 172 122.16 -8.92 -1.68
N ALA A 173 121.95 -7.79 -2.35
CA ALA A 173 123.05 -7.04 -2.97
C ALA A 173 122.74 -5.52 -2.90
N LEU A 174 123.65 -4.78 -2.30
CA LEU A 174 123.62 -3.34 -2.05
C LEU A 174 123.51 -2.52 -3.33
N ALA A 175 122.63 -1.51 -3.37
CA ALA A 175 122.96 -0.13 -3.78
C ALA A 175 121.75 0.81 -3.68
N PHE A 176 121.88 1.77 -2.77
CA PHE A 176 121.04 2.95 -2.60
C PHE A 176 120.82 3.70 -3.93
N THR A 177 119.57 3.95 -4.35
CA THR A 177 119.17 5.14 -5.13
C THR A 177 117.68 5.44 -4.93
N HIS A 178 117.37 6.50 -4.19
CA HIS A 178 116.01 7.03 -4.05
C HIS A 178 115.52 7.60 -5.39
N SER A 179 114.40 7.10 -5.92
CA SER A 179 113.77 7.62 -7.15
C SER A 179 112.28 7.97 -6.95
N PRO A 180 111.79 9.14 -7.43
CA PRO A 180 110.40 9.64 -7.28
C PRO A 180 109.27 8.72 -7.80
N SER A 181 109.59 7.74 -8.65
CA SER A 181 108.61 6.85 -9.30
C SER A 181 107.95 5.87 -8.32
N ILE A 182 108.66 5.43 -7.28
CA ILE A 182 108.10 4.54 -6.24
C ILE A 182 107.05 5.25 -5.41
N ASN A 183 107.23 6.55 -5.15
CA ASN A 183 106.30 7.34 -4.35
C ASN A 183 104.95 7.51 -5.08
N LYS A 184 104.98 7.80 -6.39
CA LYS A 184 103.77 7.89 -7.23
C LYS A 184 102.99 6.57 -7.34
N HIS A 185 103.68 5.43 -7.31
CA HIS A 185 103.03 4.11 -7.29
C HIS A 185 102.20 3.92 -6.01
N TRP A 186 102.80 4.21 -4.84
CA TRP A 186 102.09 4.13 -3.56
C TRP A 186 100.93 5.12 -3.44
N GLU A 187 101.08 6.33 -3.99
CA GLU A 187 99.98 7.31 -4.07
C GLU A 187 98.81 6.80 -4.94
N ALA A 188 99.10 6.20 -6.09
CA ALA A 188 98.08 5.61 -6.97
C ALA A 188 97.38 4.42 -6.31
N GLU A 189 98.13 3.56 -5.62
CA GLU A 189 97.59 2.41 -4.88
C GLU A 189 96.71 2.84 -3.70
N LEU A 190 97.12 3.87 -2.95
CA LEU A 190 96.30 4.47 -1.90
C LEU A 190 95.00 5.08 -2.46
N SER A 191 95.07 5.73 -3.62
CA SER A 191 93.88 6.26 -4.30
C SER A 191 92.94 5.16 -4.78
N ALA A 192 93.47 4.06 -5.32
CA ALA A 192 92.69 2.89 -5.73
C ALA A 192 92.04 2.20 -4.52
N LEU A 193 92.77 2.04 -3.40
CA LEU A 193 92.23 1.49 -2.16
C LEU A 193 91.12 2.37 -1.57
N LYS A 194 91.27 3.70 -1.62
CA LYS A 194 90.20 4.64 -1.24
C LYS A 194 88.96 4.48 -2.13
N GLY A 195 89.16 4.35 -3.45
CA GLY A 195 88.07 4.08 -4.40
C GLY A 195 87.36 2.76 -4.13
N ASN A 196 88.11 1.70 -3.85
CA ASN A 196 87.56 0.38 -3.50
C ASN A 196 86.80 0.41 -2.17
N ASN A 197 87.32 1.10 -1.15
CA ASN A 197 86.64 1.29 0.13
C ASN A 197 85.34 2.07 -0.04
N ALA A 198 85.34 3.12 -0.87
CA ALA A 198 84.13 3.88 -1.21
C ALA A 198 83.09 3.01 -1.93
N LYS A 199 83.52 2.16 -2.89
CA LYS A 199 82.65 1.23 -3.60
C LYS A 199 82.03 0.18 -2.66
N LEU A 200 82.82 -0.41 -1.77
CA LEU A 200 82.34 -1.35 -0.75
C LEU A 200 81.33 -0.69 0.19
N THR A 201 81.59 0.56 0.60
CA THR A 201 80.66 1.33 1.42
C THR A 201 79.35 1.60 0.69
N ALA A 202 79.40 1.95 -0.60
CA ALA A 202 78.22 2.14 -1.44
C ALA A 202 77.41 0.85 -1.60
N THR A 203 78.05 -0.28 -1.91
CA THR A 203 77.39 -1.59 -2.03
C THR A 203 76.80 -2.06 -0.69
N LEU A 204 77.44 -1.75 0.44
CA LEU A 204 76.89 -2.05 1.76
C LEU A 204 75.64 -1.22 2.06
N LEU A 205 75.65 0.08 1.72
CA LEU A 205 74.47 0.95 1.86
C LEU A 205 73.33 0.49 0.95
N GLU A 206 73.64 0.11 -0.29
CA GLU A 206 72.68 -0.45 -1.24
C GLU A 206 72.09 -1.77 -0.75
N SER A 207 72.92 -2.70 -0.27
CA SER A 207 72.46 -3.94 0.36
C SER A 207 71.57 -3.68 1.58
N THR A 208 71.93 -2.68 2.40
CA THR A 208 71.13 -2.24 3.54
C THR A 208 69.78 -1.66 3.11
N ALA A 209 69.74 -0.89 2.01
CA ALA A 209 68.52 -0.37 1.42
C ALA A 209 67.64 -1.50 0.86
N ASN A 210 68.24 -2.46 0.16
CA ASN A 210 67.54 -3.63 -0.37
C ASN A 210 66.90 -4.44 0.76
N VAL A 211 67.62 -4.71 1.86
CA VAL A 211 67.04 -5.39 3.03
C VAL A 211 65.84 -4.62 3.59
N LYS A 212 65.87 -3.29 3.62
CA LYS A 212 64.72 -2.48 4.06
C LYS A 212 63.53 -2.60 3.08
N GLN A 213 63.78 -2.58 1.78
CA GLN A 213 62.75 -2.77 0.76
C GLN A 213 62.11 -4.16 0.84
N TRP A 214 62.91 -5.23 0.97
CA TRP A 214 62.39 -6.58 1.14
C TRP A 214 61.57 -6.74 2.41
N LYS A 215 61.98 -6.12 3.52
CA LYS A 215 61.19 -6.09 4.76
C LYS A 215 59.85 -5.36 4.57
N GLN A 216 59.86 -4.24 3.86
CA GLN A 216 58.63 -3.50 3.55
C GLN A 216 57.69 -4.32 2.65
N GLN A 217 58.23 -4.99 1.63
CA GLN A 217 57.46 -5.84 0.74
C GLN A 217 56.87 -7.05 1.48
N LEU A 218 57.65 -7.67 2.37
CA LEU A 218 57.16 -8.77 3.21
C LEU A 218 56.03 -8.30 4.13
N ALA A 219 56.16 -7.13 4.75
CA ALA A 219 55.11 -6.55 5.58
C ALA A 219 53.83 -6.27 4.78
N ALA A 220 53.95 -5.74 3.55
CA ALA A 220 52.81 -5.50 2.67
C ALA A 220 52.10 -6.81 2.28
N TYR A 221 52.86 -7.88 1.98
CA TYR A 221 52.26 -9.19 1.70
C TYR A 221 51.60 -9.82 2.93
N GLN A 222 52.16 -9.63 4.13
CA GLN A 222 51.54 -10.09 5.38
C GLN A 222 50.22 -9.38 5.65
N GLU A 223 50.18 -8.06 5.49
CA GLU A 223 48.95 -7.27 5.64
C GLU A 223 47.87 -7.71 4.64
N GLU A 224 48.26 -7.93 3.38
CA GLU A 224 47.36 -8.40 2.33
C GLU A 224 46.84 -9.83 2.61
N ALA A 225 47.68 -10.72 3.12
CA ALA A 225 47.27 -12.07 3.54
C ALA A 225 46.27 -12.02 4.71
N GLU A 226 46.52 -11.17 5.72
CA GLU A 226 45.59 -10.96 6.82
C GLU A 226 44.25 -10.39 6.35
N ARG A 227 44.28 -9.45 5.40
CA ARG A 227 43.08 -8.86 4.80
C ARG A 227 42.26 -9.91 4.04
N LEU A 228 42.91 -10.76 3.25
CA LEU A 228 42.26 -11.85 2.53
C LEU A 228 41.68 -12.89 3.50
N HIS A 229 42.41 -13.26 4.56
CA HIS A 229 41.90 -14.16 5.59
C HIS A 229 40.63 -13.61 6.25
N LYS A 230 40.61 -12.33 6.66
CA LYS A 230 39.40 -11.67 7.19
C LYS A 230 38.25 -11.75 6.20
N ARG A 231 38.52 -11.47 4.91
CA ARG A 231 37.49 -11.52 3.87
C ARG A 231 36.93 -12.93 3.65
N VAL A 232 37.76 -13.96 3.71
CA VAL A 232 37.32 -15.37 3.60
C VAL A 232 36.43 -15.73 4.78
N THR A 233 36.83 -15.40 6.02
CA THR A 233 36.02 -15.68 7.21
C THR A 233 34.66 -14.96 7.18
N GLU A 234 34.62 -13.70 6.71
CA GLU A 234 33.37 -12.97 6.49
C GLU A 234 32.45 -13.69 5.49
N LEU A 235 33.00 -14.15 4.35
CA LEU A 235 32.24 -14.86 3.33
C LEU A 235 31.76 -16.23 3.82
N GLU A 236 32.56 -16.95 4.58
CA GLU A 236 32.16 -18.23 5.21
C GLU A 236 31.01 -18.02 6.21
N CYS A 237 31.04 -16.94 6.99
CA CYS A 237 29.96 -16.56 7.90
C CYS A 237 28.68 -16.16 7.15
N GLN A 238 28.78 -15.45 6.03
CA GLN A 238 27.63 -15.12 5.18
C GLN A 238 27.06 -16.39 4.50
N ASN A 239 27.92 -17.29 4.06
CA ASN A 239 27.51 -18.54 3.43
C ASN A 239 26.77 -19.46 4.42
N SER A 240 27.19 -19.51 5.69
CA SER A 240 26.49 -20.30 6.72
C SER A 240 25.10 -19.77 7.07
N GLN A 241 24.83 -18.47 6.86
CA GLN A 241 23.50 -17.86 7.03
C GLN A 241 22.57 -18.09 5.83
N THR A 242 23.12 -18.34 4.64
CA THR A 242 22.36 -18.57 3.41
C THR A 242 21.29 -19.68 3.51
N PRO A 243 21.55 -20.87 4.09
CA PRO A 243 20.51 -21.91 4.26
C PRO A 243 19.39 -21.48 5.22
N VAL A 244 19.71 -20.73 6.28
CA VAL A 244 18.71 -20.22 7.23
C VAL A 244 17.77 -19.24 6.56
N ILE A 245 18.32 -18.30 5.77
CA ILE A 245 17.54 -17.34 4.99
C ILE A 245 16.66 -18.08 3.96
N LYS A 246 17.18 -19.14 3.34
CA LYS A 246 16.39 -19.98 2.41
C LYS A 246 15.23 -20.68 3.13
N SER A 247 15.44 -21.25 4.32
CA SER A 247 14.38 -21.87 5.12
C SER A 247 13.30 -20.86 5.51
N GLN A 248 13.71 -19.69 6.01
CA GLN A 248 12.78 -18.61 6.35
C GLN A 248 12.00 -18.14 5.12
N LYS A 249 12.63 -18.04 3.95
CA LYS A 249 11.95 -17.71 2.69
C LYS A 249 10.92 -18.77 2.30
N THR A 250 11.23 -20.06 2.47
CA THR A 250 10.27 -21.13 2.17
C THR A 250 9.10 -21.14 3.15
N GLU A 251 9.34 -20.92 4.44
CA GLU A 251 8.30 -20.79 5.46
C GLU A 251 7.40 -19.59 5.17
N LEU A 252 7.97 -18.43 4.87
CA LEU A 252 7.21 -17.25 4.48
C LEU A 252 6.36 -17.49 3.24
N ASN A 253 6.93 -18.13 2.21
CA ASN A 253 6.17 -18.49 1.00
C ASN A 253 5.00 -19.43 1.33
N GLN A 254 5.20 -20.41 2.21
CA GLN A 254 4.13 -21.31 2.64
C GLN A 254 3.03 -20.55 3.41
N THR A 255 3.40 -19.65 4.32
CA THR A 255 2.41 -18.81 5.02
C THR A 255 1.64 -17.89 4.08
N ILE A 256 2.29 -17.40 3.01
CA ILE A 256 1.64 -16.60 1.98
C ILE A 256 0.60 -17.45 1.24
N GLU A 257 0.96 -18.67 0.83
CA GLU A 257 0.06 -19.59 0.13
C GLU A 257 -1.15 -19.98 1.01
N GLU A 258 -0.95 -20.23 2.30
CA GLU A 258 -2.03 -20.50 3.26
C GLU A 258 -2.95 -19.27 3.44
N LEU A 259 -2.38 -18.07 3.52
CA LEU A 259 -3.15 -16.83 3.60
C LEU A 259 -3.92 -16.54 2.31
N GLU A 260 -3.35 -16.84 1.15
CA GLU A 260 -4.01 -16.70 -0.15
C GLU A 260 -5.17 -17.68 -0.29
N SER A 261 -5.00 -18.95 0.14
CA SER A 261 -6.07 -19.94 0.14
C SER A 261 -7.22 -19.53 1.07
N THR A 262 -6.90 -19.11 2.30
CA THR A 262 -7.93 -18.66 3.26
C THR A 262 -8.63 -17.39 2.80
N LEU A 263 -7.92 -16.46 2.16
CA LEU A 263 -8.50 -15.28 1.56
C LEU A 263 -9.48 -15.65 0.43
N LYS A 264 -9.09 -16.59 -0.45
CA LYS A 264 -9.96 -17.10 -1.51
C LYS A 264 -11.22 -17.75 -0.96
N ASP A 265 -11.11 -18.61 0.05
CA ASP A 265 -12.26 -19.25 0.70
C ASP A 265 -13.23 -18.20 1.29
N LYS A 266 -12.68 -17.13 1.88
CA LYS A 266 -13.47 -16.01 2.41
C LYS A 266 -14.10 -15.16 1.32
N GLU A 267 -13.45 -14.96 0.18
CA GLU A 267 -14.05 -14.29 -0.98
C GLU A 267 -15.22 -15.09 -1.54
N GLU A 268 -15.09 -16.42 -1.66
CA GLU A 268 -16.17 -17.31 -2.09
C GLU A 268 -17.34 -17.33 -1.09
N GLU A 269 -17.05 -17.31 0.22
CA GLU A 269 -18.09 -17.20 1.26
C GLU A 269 -18.83 -15.84 1.18
N MET A 270 -18.10 -14.75 0.97
CA MET A 270 -18.72 -13.43 0.79
C MET A 270 -19.62 -13.39 -0.44
N GLU A 271 -19.22 -14.02 -1.54
CA GLU A 271 -20.06 -14.03 -2.75
C GLU A 271 -21.35 -14.83 -2.54
N ARG A 272 -21.28 -15.99 -1.89
CA ARG A 272 -22.49 -16.76 -1.51
C ARG A 272 -23.41 -15.95 -0.59
N LEU A 273 -22.87 -15.24 0.39
CA LEU A 273 -23.66 -14.40 1.29
C LEU A 273 -24.30 -13.21 0.56
N LYS A 274 -23.65 -12.63 -0.45
CA LYS A 274 -24.27 -11.59 -1.29
C LYS A 274 -25.44 -12.14 -2.08
N GLU A 275 -25.30 -13.32 -2.69
CA GLU A 275 -26.39 -13.98 -3.41
C GLU A 275 -27.58 -14.27 -2.46
N GLU A 276 -27.30 -14.70 -1.23
CA GLU A 276 -28.34 -14.94 -0.22
C GLU A 276 -29.05 -13.65 0.21
N VAL A 277 -28.32 -12.54 0.36
CA VAL A 277 -28.90 -11.22 0.66
C VAL A 277 -29.76 -10.71 -0.49
N GLU A 278 -29.33 -10.89 -1.74
CA GLU A 278 -30.11 -10.48 -2.91
C GLU A 278 -31.42 -11.28 -3.00
N ASN A 279 -31.36 -12.61 -2.82
CA ASN A 279 -32.54 -13.45 -2.77
C ASN A 279 -33.49 -13.04 -1.62
N ALA A 280 -32.95 -12.74 -0.44
CA ALA A 280 -33.76 -12.24 0.68
C ALA A 280 -34.45 -10.91 0.35
N ASN A 281 -33.79 -10.01 -0.38
CA ASN A 281 -34.39 -8.75 -0.84
C ASN A 281 -35.53 -9.01 -1.85
N GLU A 282 -35.33 -9.90 -2.82
CA GLU A 282 -36.39 -10.28 -3.78
C GLU A 282 -37.62 -10.86 -3.06
N LEU A 283 -37.42 -11.75 -2.09
CA LEU A 283 -38.49 -12.31 -1.28
C LEU A 283 -39.20 -11.24 -0.44
N LEU A 284 -38.46 -10.27 0.10
CA LEU A 284 -39.04 -9.13 0.80
C LEU A 284 -39.91 -8.30 -0.15
N GLU A 285 -39.45 -7.97 -1.35
CA GLU A 285 -40.25 -7.22 -2.34
C GLU A 285 -41.53 -7.98 -2.73
N GLN A 286 -41.44 -9.29 -2.96
CA GLN A 286 -42.60 -10.14 -3.21
C GLN A 286 -43.59 -10.10 -2.03
N ARG A 287 -43.09 -10.19 -0.80
CA ARG A 287 -43.92 -10.09 0.41
C ARG A 287 -44.59 -8.72 0.55
N HIS A 288 -43.92 -7.62 0.21
CA HIS A 288 -44.54 -6.29 0.19
C HIS A 288 -45.64 -6.19 -0.87
N SER A 289 -45.39 -6.69 -2.09
CA SER A 289 -46.38 -6.73 -3.17
C SER A 289 -47.62 -7.53 -2.80
N LEU A 290 -47.44 -8.72 -2.20
CA LEU A 290 -48.55 -9.55 -1.72
C LEU A 290 -49.31 -8.87 -0.57
N THR A 291 -48.60 -8.20 0.35
CA THR A 291 -49.24 -7.46 1.45
C THR A 291 -50.12 -6.33 0.90
N GLN A 292 -49.63 -5.59 -0.10
CA GLN A 292 -50.40 -4.51 -0.74
C GLN A 292 -51.67 -5.07 -1.42
N LYS A 293 -51.55 -6.13 -2.22
CA LYS A 293 -52.70 -6.77 -2.86
C LYS A 293 -53.73 -7.29 -1.87
N LEU A 294 -53.26 -7.84 -0.74
CA LEU A 294 -54.13 -8.28 0.34
C LEU A 294 -54.91 -7.09 0.92
N GLN A 295 -54.23 -5.99 1.23
CA GLN A 295 -54.87 -4.78 1.76
C GLN A 295 -55.88 -4.16 0.78
N GLU A 296 -55.58 -4.15 -0.52
CA GLU A 296 -56.51 -3.71 -1.56
C GLU A 296 -57.75 -4.62 -1.63
N THR A 297 -57.55 -5.94 -1.53
CA THR A 297 -58.64 -6.93 -1.54
C THR A 297 -59.51 -6.81 -0.29
N GLU A 298 -58.91 -6.62 0.89
CA GLU A 298 -59.63 -6.39 2.15
C GLU A 298 -60.46 -5.11 2.10
N LEU A 299 -59.91 -4.03 1.53
CA LEU A 299 -60.66 -2.78 1.36
C LEU A 299 -61.83 -2.95 0.39
N HIS A 300 -61.61 -3.64 -0.73
CA HIS A 300 -62.69 -3.96 -1.66
C HIS A 300 -63.78 -4.82 -1.01
N GLY A 301 -63.40 -5.81 -0.20
CA GLY A 301 -64.31 -6.63 0.59
C GLY A 301 -65.18 -5.79 1.53
N ARG A 302 -64.59 -4.87 2.30
CA ARG A 302 -65.34 -3.95 3.18
C ARG A 302 -66.35 -3.09 2.43
N VAL A 303 -65.98 -2.58 1.26
CA VAL A 303 -66.89 -1.77 0.43
C VAL A 303 -68.07 -2.61 -0.07
N LEU A 304 -67.82 -3.87 -0.47
CA LEU A 304 -68.89 -4.79 -0.88
C LEU A 304 -69.82 -5.14 0.29
N GLU A 305 -69.27 -5.36 1.48
CA GLU A 305 -70.07 -5.59 2.70
C GLU A 305 -70.97 -4.39 3.02
N GLU A 306 -70.45 -3.17 2.93
CA GLU A 306 -71.23 -1.94 3.14
C GLU A 306 -72.35 -1.78 2.09
N GLN A 307 -72.05 -2.08 0.82
CA GLN A 307 -73.05 -2.06 -0.25
C GLN A 307 -74.14 -3.11 -0.04
N LEU A 308 -73.77 -4.30 0.45
CA LEU A 308 -74.69 -5.38 0.73
C LEU A 308 -75.61 -5.01 1.90
N LEU A 309 -75.06 -4.49 3.01
CA LEU A 309 -75.85 -3.99 4.13
C LEU A 309 -76.83 -2.89 3.70
N GLY A 310 -76.38 -1.94 2.87
CA GLY A 310 -77.26 -0.90 2.34
C GLY A 310 -78.35 -1.44 1.42
N ALA A 311 -78.09 -2.53 0.68
CA ALA A 311 -79.10 -3.19 -0.14
C ALA A 311 -80.11 -3.98 0.71
N GLU A 312 -79.64 -4.66 1.76
CA GLU A 312 -80.48 -5.36 2.74
C GLU A 312 -81.43 -4.38 3.45
N GLN A 313 -80.92 -3.23 3.91
CA GLN A 313 -81.75 -2.21 4.56
C GLN A 313 -82.86 -1.69 3.62
N ARG A 314 -82.53 -1.35 2.36
CA ARG A 314 -83.54 -0.90 1.39
C ARG A 314 -84.59 -1.97 1.09
N LEU A 315 -84.19 -3.24 1.08
CA LEU A 315 -85.11 -4.35 0.91
C LEU A 315 -86.05 -4.47 2.11
N GLU A 316 -85.54 -4.35 3.33
CA GLU A 316 -86.33 -4.35 4.57
C GLU A 316 -87.32 -3.19 4.62
N GLU A 317 -86.88 -1.97 4.31
CA GLU A 317 -87.75 -0.78 4.20
C GLU A 317 -88.87 -0.99 3.17
N SER A 318 -88.56 -1.52 1.98
CA SER A 318 -89.56 -1.82 0.95
C SER A 318 -90.55 -2.90 1.39
N GLN A 319 -90.11 -3.91 2.14
CA GLN A 319 -90.98 -4.94 2.70
C GLN A 319 -91.92 -4.36 3.76
N GLU A 320 -91.43 -3.47 4.64
CA GLU A 320 -92.24 -2.79 5.65
C GLU A 320 -93.30 -1.90 4.99
N GLU A 321 -92.93 -1.11 3.98
CA GLU A 321 -93.86 -0.31 3.18
C GLU A 321 -94.95 -1.17 2.54
N GLN A 322 -94.58 -2.31 1.96
CA GLN A 322 -95.51 -3.25 1.35
C GLN A 322 -96.48 -3.86 2.38
N GLU A 323 -96.00 -4.23 3.57
CA GLU A 323 -96.84 -4.71 4.67
C GLU A 323 -97.80 -3.63 5.17
N ASN A 324 -97.34 -2.39 5.31
CA ASN A 324 -98.17 -1.25 5.71
C ASN A 324 -99.25 -0.93 4.66
N PHE A 325 -98.91 -1.03 3.38
CA PHE A 325 -99.88 -0.93 2.29
C PHE A 325 -100.91 -2.07 2.35
N ARG A 326 -100.47 -3.33 2.56
CA ARG A 326 -101.39 -4.47 2.74
C ARG A 326 -102.33 -4.30 3.93
N LYS A 327 -101.84 -3.78 5.06
CA LYS A 327 -102.67 -3.49 6.24
C LYS A 327 -103.72 -2.43 5.91
N SER A 328 -103.32 -1.33 5.26
CA SER A 328 -104.23 -0.26 4.84
C SER A 328 -105.32 -0.77 3.89
N LEU A 329 -104.93 -1.62 2.93
CA LEU A 329 -105.88 -2.26 2.00
C LEU A 329 -106.87 -3.17 2.74
N ARG A 330 -106.41 -3.94 3.73
CA ARG A 330 -107.28 -4.77 4.60
C ARG A 330 -108.30 -3.92 5.34
N THR A 331 -107.87 -2.82 5.96
CA THR A 331 -108.79 -1.90 6.66
C THR A 331 -109.81 -1.26 5.71
N LEU A 332 -109.40 -0.90 4.49
CA LEU A 332 -110.32 -0.38 3.48
C LEU A 332 -111.36 -1.42 3.05
N LEU A 333 -110.94 -2.67 2.88
CA LEU A 333 -111.85 -3.79 2.57
C LEU A 333 -112.86 -4.01 3.72
N GLU A 334 -112.41 -4.01 4.97
CA GLU A 334 -113.30 -4.11 6.14
C GLU A 334 -114.33 -2.98 6.20
N MET A 335 -113.92 -1.73 5.89
CA MET A 335 -114.85 -0.60 5.79
C MET A 335 -115.89 -0.78 4.67
N LEU A 336 -115.46 -1.28 3.51
CA LEU A 336 -116.36 -1.57 2.38
C LEU A 336 -117.37 -2.66 2.75
N ASP A 337 -116.92 -3.74 3.38
CA ASP A 337 -117.81 -4.81 3.84
C ASP A 337 -118.86 -4.29 4.83
N GLY A 338 -118.45 -3.42 5.77
CA GLY A 338 -119.37 -2.73 6.67
C GLY A 338 -120.40 -1.85 5.94
N LYS A 339 -119.97 -1.09 4.92
CA LYS A 339 -120.89 -0.27 4.10
C LYS A 339 -121.86 -1.11 3.28
N ILE A 340 -121.41 -2.25 2.75
CA ILE A 340 -122.27 -3.19 2.04
C ILE A 340 -123.32 -3.76 3.00
N PHE A 341 -122.94 -4.10 4.23
CA PHE A 341 -123.86 -4.57 5.26
C PHE A 341 -124.94 -3.51 5.59
N GLU A 342 -124.54 -2.27 5.87
CA GLU A 342 -125.47 -1.15 6.11
C GLU A 342 -126.45 -0.94 4.95
N LEU A 343 -125.95 -0.96 3.70
CA LEU A 343 -126.80 -0.84 2.50
C LEU A 343 -127.77 -2.02 2.36
N THR A 344 -127.35 -3.22 2.74
CA THR A 344 -128.18 -4.43 2.73
C THR A 344 -129.30 -4.32 3.77
N GLU A 345 -129.00 -3.85 4.99
CA GLU A 345 -130.01 -3.61 6.03
C GLU A 345 -131.01 -2.50 5.61
N LEU A 346 -130.52 -1.42 4.99
CA LEU A 346 -131.37 -0.36 4.45
C LEU A 346 -132.32 -0.91 3.37
N ARG A 347 -131.81 -1.72 2.44
CA ARG A 347 -132.62 -2.39 1.41
C ARG A 347 -133.69 -3.27 2.06
N ASP A 348 -133.32 -4.08 3.05
CA ASP A 348 -134.26 -5.01 3.71
C ASP A 348 -135.31 -4.25 4.53
N SER A 349 -134.93 -3.13 5.16
CA SER A 349 -135.84 -2.24 5.87
C SER A 349 -136.85 -1.57 4.92
N LEU A 350 -136.39 -1.10 3.76
CA LEU A 350 -137.25 -0.56 2.70
C LEU A 350 -138.21 -1.64 2.16
N ALA A 351 -137.73 -2.87 1.95
CA ALA A 351 -138.57 -3.99 1.49
C ALA A 351 -139.69 -4.31 2.49
N LYS A 352 -139.38 -4.36 3.81
CA LYS A 352 -140.40 -4.54 4.86
C LYS A 352 -141.44 -3.41 4.89
N LEU A 353 -141.03 -2.17 4.59
CA LEU A 353 -141.95 -1.03 4.52
C LEU A 353 -142.93 -1.15 3.34
N ILE A 354 -142.47 -1.74 2.23
CA ILE A 354 -143.29 -1.98 1.03
C ILE A 354 -144.25 -3.16 1.23
N GLU A 355 -143.82 -4.25 1.89
CA GLU A 355 -144.68 -5.42 2.17
C GLU A 355 -145.72 -5.19 3.29
N GLY A 356 -145.53 -4.15 4.11
CA GLY A 356 -146.45 -3.76 5.18
C GLY A 356 -147.54 -2.74 4.80
N SER A 357 -147.54 -2.26 3.55
CA SER A 357 -148.59 -1.40 2.97
C SER A 357 -149.44 -2.18 1.99
#